data_AF-A0AAV5JSF1-F1
#
_entry.id   AF-A0AAV5JSF1-F1
#
_cell.length_a   1.000
_cell.length_b   1.000
_cell.length_c   1.000
_cell.angle_alpha   90.00
_cell.angle_beta   90.00
_cell.angle_gamma   90.00
#
_symmetry.space_group_name_H-M   'P 1'
#
loop_
_entity.id
_entity.type
_entity.pdbx_description
1 polymer ?
#
loop_
_entity_poly.entity_id
_entity_poly.type
_entity_poly.pdbx_seq_one_letter_code
_entity_poly.pdbx_strand_id
1 'polypeptide(L)'
;MLPRWSRALPHVPKLRSLSSMEFSEDVGRIQRQSYAKVAAAAVSPAATDSTGKGVPTKSTVNLDKMFWSKPCSLALAPDSPLRIEEPKYAGIKYFILKLMLFYSKQSKSIRGANVIYKRVISQVDKPAIYEVFNLEKTFKMTFSLLVLHMWLILRCLKEEGKDGVELGQYLYEIYNHDVELRVSKAGVNLLLTKWMKELERIFYGNIVAYDAALLPEAKKDELTNVLWRNVFSDDGASKPDDAALRAAQLNLCTCLQAMARYVHREVSCLSLTDKEAMFSGNFMFTSLEKTSSDSTRR
;
A
#
# COMPACT_ATOMS: atom_id res chain seq x y z
N MET A 1 14.79 3.62 -20.11
CA MET A 1 15.42 4.67 -19.29
C MET A 1 14.43 5.81 -19.15
N LEU A 2 13.67 5.83 -18.05
CA LEU A 2 12.62 6.82 -17.79
C LEU A 2 13.25 8.13 -17.26
N PRO A 3 12.68 9.32 -17.57
CA PRO A 3 13.28 10.60 -17.22
C PRO A 3 13.29 10.82 -15.70
N ARG A 4 14.44 11.30 -15.22
CA ARG A 4 14.73 11.66 -13.83
C ARG A 4 13.65 12.59 -13.26
N TRP A 5 13.12 12.16 -12.12
CA TRP A 5 12.07 12.77 -11.29
C TRP A 5 12.52 14.08 -10.61
N SER A 6 13.12 15.01 -11.37
CA SER A 6 13.71 16.25 -10.83
C SER A 6 13.34 17.53 -11.59
N ARG A 7 12.29 17.52 -12.42
CA ARG A 7 11.83 18.74 -13.13
C ARG A 7 10.34 19.07 -13.03
N ALA A 8 9.55 18.31 -12.29
CA ALA A 8 8.22 18.76 -11.90
C ALA A 8 8.29 19.30 -10.47
N LEU A 9 8.30 20.64 -10.36
CA LEU A 9 8.14 21.53 -9.19
C LEU A 9 9.33 22.49 -8.98
N PRO A 10 9.33 23.68 -9.61
CA PRO A 10 9.93 24.85 -9.00
C PRO A 10 8.92 25.44 -7.99
N HIS A 11 9.40 25.68 -6.76
CA HIS A 11 8.86 26.60 -5.74
C HIS A 11 7.33 26.70 -5.59
N VAL A 12 6.79 26.08 -4.54
CA VAL A 12 5.45 26.40 -4.01
C VAL A 12 5.61 27.29 -2.76
N PRO A 13 5.42 28.62 -2.85
CA PRO A 13 5.00 29.41 -1.71
C PRO A 13 3.46 29.46 -1.66
N LYS A 14 2.89 29.27 -0.45
CA LYS A 14 1.51 29.60 -0.05
C LYS A 14 0.38 29.23 -1.04
N LEU A 15 -0.31 28.11 -0.77
CA LEU A 15 -1.68 27.90 -1.23
C LEU A 15 -2.65 27.89 -0.04
N ARG A 16 -2.97 29.10 0.40
CA ARG A 16 -4.28 29.44 0.93
C ARG A 16 -5.12 29.80 -0.30
N SER A 17 -6.32 29.23 -0.43
CA SER A 17 -7.31 29.48 -1.49
C SER A 17 -7.16 28.68 -2.79
N LEU A 18 -7.63 27.43 -2.79
CA LEU A 18 -8.45 26.87 -3.88
C LEU A 18 -9.49 25.95 -3.25
N SER A 19 -10.50 26.56 -2.64
CA SER A 19 -11.79 25.92 -2.39
C SER A 19 -12.58 25.87 -3.70
N SER A 20 -13.26 24.75 -3.92
CA SER A 20 -14.30 24.48 -4.93
C SER A 20 -13.89 24.48 -6.41
N MET A 21 -13.63 23.29 -6.97
CA MET A 21 -13.99 22.93 -8.36
C MET A 21 -13.87 21.40 -8.56
N GLU A 22 -15.02 20.75 -8.77
CA GLU A 22 -15.35 19.53 -9.55
C GLU A 22 -14.28 18.44 -9.85
N PHE A 23 -13.30 18.18 -8.98
CA PHE A 23 -12.24 17.20 -9.25
C PHE A 23 -12.60 15.74 -8.91
N SER A 24 -13.69 15.49 -8.16
CA SER A 24 -13.99 14.17 -7.62
C SER A 24 -14.62 13.20 -8.63
N GLU A 25 -15.50 13.70 -9.52
CA GLU A 25 -16.20 12.87 -10.50
C GLU A 25 -15.29 12.44 -11.65
N ASP A 26 -14.46 13.37 -12.17
CA ASP A 26 -13.55 13.08 -13.28
C ASP A 26 -12.48 12.06 -12.89
N VAL A 27 -11.91 12.14 -11.69
CA VAL A 27 -10.94 11.14 -11.21
C VAL A 27 -11.60 9.76 -11.09
N GLY A 28 -12.83 9.69 -10.55
CA GLY A 28 -13.57 8.43 -10.42
C GLY A 28 -13.93 7.80 -11.76
N ARG A 29 -14.34 8.62 -12.74
CA ARG A 29 -14.71 8.16 -14.08
C ARG A 29 -13.53 7.60 -14.87
N ILE A 30 -12.36 8.23 -14.75
CA ILE A 30 -11.14 7.77 -15.44
C ILE A 30 -10.57 6.50 -14.77
N GLN A 31 -10.64 6.41 -13.43
CA GLN A 31 -10.26 5.19 -12.69
C GLN A 31 -11.14 3.98 -13.08
N ARG A 32 -12.46 4.17 -13.20
CA ARG A 32 -13.43 3.15 -13.65
C ARG A 32 -13.05 2.57 -15.02
N GLN A 33 -12.79 3.43 -16.00
CA GLN A 33 -12.45 2.98 -17.37
C GLN A 33 -11.12 2.23 -17.45
N SER A 34 -10.19 2.52 -16.54
CA SER A 34 -8.87 1.92 -16.52
C SER A 34 -8.89 0.50 -15.98
N TYR A 35 -9.43 0.31 -14.77
CA TYR A 35 -9.49 -1.01 -14.13
C TYR A 35 -10.37 -1.98 -14.91
N ALA A 36 -11.51 -1.53 -15.46
CA ALA A 36 -12.38 -2.36 -16.29
C ALA A 36 -11.65 -2.92 -17.52
N LYS A 37 -10.76 -2.12 -18.13
CA LYS A 37 -9.96 -2.58 -19.28
C LYS A 37 -8.86 -3.58 -18.85
N VAL A 38 -8.27 -3.45 -17.64
CA VAL A 38 -7.27 -4.42 -17.14
C VAL A 38 -7.95 -5.76 -16.85
N ALA A 39 -9.08 -5.71 -16.14
CA ALA A 39 -9.87 -6.87 -15.80
C ALA A 39 -10.36 -7.60 -17.07
N ALA A 40 -10.86 -6.87 -18.07
CA ALA A 40 -11.29 -7.44 -19.35
C ALA A 40 -10.13 -8.07 -20.15
N ALA A 41 -8.91 -7.51 -20.08
CA ALA A 41 -7.74 -8.06 -20.77
C ALA A 41 -7.16 -9.30 -20.07
N ALA A 42 -7.45 -9.51 -18.77
CA ALA A 42 -6.95 -10.62 -17.98
C ALA A 42 -7.87 -11.87 -17.99
N VAL A 43 -9.01 -11.84 -18.69
CA VAL A 43 -10.01 -12.91 -18.67
C VAL A 43 -10.10 -13.66 -20.02
N SER A 44 -9.45 -14.84 -20.09
CA SER A 44 -9.88 -16.13 -20.72
C SER A 44 -8.84 -16.88 -21.59
N PRO A 45 -8.88 -18.25 -21.68
CA PRO A 45 -9.63 -19.20 -20.85
C PRO A 45 -8.82 -20.40 -20.30
N ALA A 46 -9.29 -20.94 -19.17
CA ALA A 46 -9.31 -22.38 -18.91
C ALA A 46 -10.51 -22.69 -17.99
N ALA A 47 -11.63 -23.10 -18.62
CA ALA A 47 -12.76 -23.70 -17.92
C ALA A 47 -12.45 -25.19 -17.69
N THR A 48 -12.56 -25.66 -16.46
CA THR A 48 -12.82 -27.07 -16.16
C THR A 48 -13.88 -27.16 -15.08
N ASP A 49 -14.93 -27.91 -15.41
CA ASP A 49 -16.00 -28.36 -14.53
C ASP A 49 -15.45 -29.02 -13.26
N SER A 50 -16.01 -28.67 -12.11
CA SER A 50 -16.16 -29.66 -11.03
C SER A 50 -17.34 -29.32 -10.12
N THR A 51 -18.19 -30.31 -9.98
CA THR A 51 -19.43 -30.35 -9.21
C THR A 51 -19.13 -30.56 -7.72
N GLY A 52 -19.76 -29.75 -6.86
CA GLY A 52 -20.14 -30.08 -5.48
C GLY A 52 -19.06 -30.39 -4.43
N LYS A 53 -18.89 -29.49 -3.44
CA LYS A 53 -19.02 -29.76 -1.98
C LYS A 53 -18.50 -28.59 -1.13
N GLY A 54 -19.30 -28.21 -0.13
CA GLY A 54 -18.84 -27.63 1.13
C GLY A 54 -18.64 -26.12 1.17
N VAL A 55 -19.65 -25.40 1.66
CA VAL A 55 -19.51 -24.03 2.20
C VAL A 55 -18.51 -24.08 3.37
N PRO A 56 -17.36 -23.37 3.33
CA PRO A 56 -16.51 -23.24 4.51
C PRO A 56 -17.06 -22.15 5.42
N THR A 57 -17.36 -22.53 6.65
CA THR A 57 -17.87 -21.71 7.75
C THR A 57 -16.89 -20.55 8.03
N LYS A 58 -17.29 -19.33 7.66
CA LYS A 58 -16.51 -18.10 7.81
C LYS A 58 -16.38 -17.73 9.29
N SER A 59 -15.18 -17.86 9.86
CA SER A 59 -14.88 -17.39 11.22
C SER A 59 -15.06 -15.88 11.30
N THR A 60 -15.93 -15.42 12.18
CA THR A 60 -16.27 -14.00 12.34
C THR A 60 -15.14 -13.26 13.06
N VAL A 61 -14.22 -12.65 12.31
CA VAL A 61 -13.25 -11.70 12.88
C VAL A 61 -14.04 -10.51 13.43
N ASN A 62 -13.87 -10.18 14.71
CA ASN A 62 -14.56 -9.04 15.33
C ASN A 62 -13.87 -7.73 14.92
N LEU A 63 -14.18 -7.26 13.71
CA LEU A 63 -13.63 -6.05 13.10
C LEU A 63 -13.92 -4.80 13.93
N ASP A 64 -15.04 -4.77 14.65
CA ASP A 64 -15.43 -3.65 15.50
C ASP A 64 -14.46 -3.43 16.66
N LYS A 65 -13.69 -4.44 17.08
CA LYS A 65 -12.70 -4.33 18.17
C LYS A 65 -11.25 -4.18 17.68
N MET A 66 -10.99 -4.24 16.38
CA MET A 66 -9.63 -4.10 15.84
C MET A 66 -9.14 -2.65 15.81
N PHE A 67 -7.82 -2.48 15.98
CA PHE A 67 -7.07 -1.21 15.83
C PHE A 67 -7.42 -0.08 16.82
N TRP A 68 -8.06 -0.39 17.96
CA TRP A 68 -8.31 0.58 19.02
C TRP A 68 -7.17 0.74 20.04
N SER A 69 -6.13 -0.10 19.94
CA SER A 69 -4.95 0.05 20.79
C SER A 69 -4.25 1.36 20.46
N LYS A 70 -3.64 1.98 21.50
CA LYS A 70 -2.84 3.19 21.31
C LYS A 70 -1.76 2.95 20.24
N PRO A 71 -1.56 3.89 19.30
CA PRO A 71 -0.46 3.80 18.35
C PRO A 71 0.88 3.70 19.07
N CYS A 72 1.78 2.87 18.53
CA CYS A 72 3.15 2.68 19.00
C CYS A 72 4.10 2.58 17.80
N SER A 73 5.40 2.73 18.02
CA SER A 73 6.42 2.50 16.98
C SER A 73 6.26 1.11 16.34
N LEU A 74 6.48 1.04 15.02
CA LEU A 74 6.52 -0.20 14.23
C LEU A 74 7.94 -0.76 14.11
N ALA A 75 8.94 -0.11 14.72
CA ALA A 75 10.31 -0.57 14.70
C ALA A 75 10.42 -2.01 15.21
N LEU A 76 11.17 -2.83 14.48
CA LEU A 76 11.51 -4.17 14.93
C LEU A 76 12.43 -4.09 16.13
N ALA A 77 12.14 -4.90 17.15
CA ALA A 77 13.01 -5.07 18.29
C ALA A 77 14.44 -5.46 17.85
N PRO A 78 15.49 -5.04 18.57
CA PRO A 78 16.89 -5.32 18.20
C PRO A 78 17.20 -6.82 18.04
N ASP A 79 16.52 -7.67 18.79
CA ASP A 79 16.63 -9.13 18.81
C ASP A 79 15.68 -9.84 17.83
N SER A 80 14.89 -9.10 17.05
CA SER A 80 13.93 -9.69 16.12
C SER A 80 14.65 -10.46 15.00
N PRO A 81 14.28 -11.71 14.70
CA PRO A 81 14.86 -12.48 13.60
C PRO A 81 14.51 -11.89 12.21
N LEU A 82 13.52 -11.01 12.15
CA LEU A 82 13.14 -10.30 10.94
C LEU A 82 13.99 -9.05 10.69
N ARG A 83 14.83 -8.64 11.65
CA ARG A 83 15.69 -7.47 11.53
C ARG A 83 16.80 -7.76 10.52
N ILE A 84 17.06 -6.80 9.66
CA ILE A 84 18.13 -6.85 8.68
C ILE A 84 19.24 -5.94 9.17
N GLU A 85 20.35 -6.55 9.57
CA GLU A 85 21.56 -5.83 9.95
C GLU A 85 22.44 -5.58 8.72
N GLU A 86 23.00 -4.38 8.60
CA GLU A 86 24.02 -4.15 7.59
C GLU A 86 25.28 -4.97 7.94
N PRO A 87 25.75 -5.86 7.06
CA PRO A 87 26.93 -6.66 7.34
C PRO A 87 28.15 -5.75 7.50
N LYS A 88 28.75 -5.76 8.70
CA LYS A 88 29.97 -5.01 9.01
C LYS A 88 31.19 -5.85 8.62
N TYR A 89 31.73 -5.61 7.43
CA TYR A 89 32.97 -6.24 6.99
C TYR A 89 34.19 -5.50 7.57
N ALA A 90 35.26 -6.22 7.89
CA ALA A 90 36.53 -5.68 8.39
C ALA A 90 37.72 -6.04 7.47
N GLY A 91 38.87 -5.37 7.68
CA GLY A 91 40.13 -5.67 6.99
C GLY A 91 40.11 -5.40 5.49
N ILE A 92 40.80 -6.24 4.71
CA ILE A 92 40.94 -6.08 3.25
C ILE A 92 39.58 -6.07 2.55
N LYS A 93 38.63 -6.90 3.02
CA LYS A 93 37.26 -6.95 2.47
C LYS A 93 36.53 -5.62 2.65
N TYR A 94 36.68 -4.96 3.80
CA TYR A 94 36.14 -3.61 4.01
C TYR A 94 36.73 -2.62 3.00
N PHE A 95 38.05 -2.65 2.81
CA PHE A 95 38.73 -1.76 1.88
C PHE A 95 38.26 -1.95 0.44
N ILE A 96 38.17 -3.20 -0.04
CA ILE A 96 37.66 -3.52 -1.39
C ILE A 96 36.21 -3.05 -1.55
N LEU A 97 35.32 -3.37 -0.59
CA LEU A 97 33.91 -2.95 -0.67
C LEU A 97 33.76 -1.44 -0.61
N LYS A 98 34.58 -0.75 0.18
CA LYS A 98 34.62 0.72 0.22
C LYS A 98 35.07 1.31 -1.11
N LEU A 99 36.08 0.73 -1.75
CA LEU A 99 36.55 1.15 -3.08
C LEU A 99 35.47 0.93 -4.15
N MET A 100 34.70 -0.15 -4.05
CA MET A 100 33.54 -0.44 -4.92
C MET A 100 32.26 0.34 -4.55
N LEU A 101 32.36 1.39 -3.72
CA LEU A 101 31.25 2.26 -3.32
C LEU A 101 30.11 1.55 -2.56
N PHE A 102 30.33 0.34 -2.01
CA PHE A 102 29.30 -0.43 -1.29
C PHE A 102 28.71 0.32 -0.08
N TYR A 103 29.53 1.14 0.58
CA TYR A 103 29.16 1.95 1.73
C TYR A 103 28.74 3.39 1.36
N SER A 104 28.62 3.69 0.06
CA SER A 104 28.11 4.98 -0.40
C SER A 104 26.66 5.19 0.08
N LYS A 105 26.26 6.46 0.22
CA LYS A 105 24.90 6.84 0.58
C LYS A 105 23.87 6.18 -0.35
N GLN A 106 24.13 6.26 -1.66
CA GLN A 106 23.28 5.65 -2.69
C GLN A 106 23.14 4.13 -2.51
N SER A 107 24.25 3.40 -2.33
CA SER A 107 24.19 1.94 -2.16
C SER A 107 23.44 1.54 -0.89
N LYS A 108 23.59 2.31 0.21
CA LYS A 108 22.81 2.12 1.44
C LYS A 108 21.32 2.37 1.21
N SER A 109 20.97 3.49 0.57
CA SER A 109 19.57 3.83 0.27
C SER A 109 18.89 2.79 -0.63
N ILE A 110 19.58 2.27 -1.65
CA ILE A 110 19.03 1.20 -2.51
C ILE A 110 18.75 -0.07 -1.69
N ARG A 111 19.64 -0.46 -0.78
CA ARG A 111 19.39 -1.62 0.10
C ARG A 111 18.23 -1.36 1.06
N GLY A 112 18.19 -0.18 1.69
CA GLY A 112 17.07 0.22 2.55
C GLY A 112 15.75 0.17 1.80
N ALA A 113 15.67 0.77 0.62
CA ALA A 113 14.49 0.74 -0.24
C ALA A 113 14.03 -0.69 -0.60
N ASN A 114 14.98 -1.60 -0.88
CA ASN A 114 14.66 -3.01 -1.12
C ASN A 114 14.05 -3.68 0.12
N VAL A 115 14.58 -3.42 1.31
CA VAL A 115 14.01 -3.96 2.56
C VAL A 115 12.63 -3.40 2.81
N ILE A 116 12.46 -2.08 2.68
CA ILE A 116 11.18 -1.39 2.85
C ILE A 116 10.14 -1.97 1.90
N TYR A 117 10.47 -2.15 0.62
CA TYR A 117 9.56 -2.73 -0.35
C TYR A 117 9.21 -4.19 -0.01
N LYS A 118 10.17 -4.97 0.50
CA LYS A 118 9.89 -6.31 1.04
C LYS A 118 8.87 -6.28 2.17
N ARG A 119 8.85 -5.24 3.03
CA ARG A 119 7.81 -5.07 4.06
C ARG A 119 6.44 -4.83 3.45
N VAL A 120 6.36 -3.98 2.42
CA VAL A 120 5.13 -3.70 1.68
C VAL A 120 4.55 -4.98 1.08
N ILE A 121 5.33 -5.71 0.28
CA ILE A 121 4.84 -6.96 -0.35
C ILE A 121 4.54 -8.03 0.71
N SER A 122 5.31 -8.10 1.81
CA SER A 122 5.04 -9.06 2.89
C SER A 122 3.71 -8.81 3.59
N GLN A 123 3.20 -7.58 3.56
CA GLN A 123 1.88 -7.26 4.11
C GLN A 123 0.78 -7.49 3.05
N VAL A 124 1.02 -7.08 1.81
CA VAL A 124 0.01 -7.10 0.74
C VAL A 124 -0.21 -8.49 0.14
N ASP A 125 0.80 -9.34 0.07
CA ASP A 125 0.67 -10.68 -0.55
C ASP A 125 0.13 -11.73 0.44
N LYS A 126 0.05 -11.41 1.75
CA LYS A 126 -0.50 -12.29 2.79
C LYS A 126 -2.02 -12.48 2.65
N PRO A 127 -2.54 -13.71 2.84
CA PRO A 127 -4.00 -13.95 2.81
C PRO A 127 -4.78 -13.12 3.85
N ALA A 128 -4.19 -12.87 5.01
CA ALA A 128 -4.85 -12.22 6.15
C ALA A 128 -5.46 -10.86 5.80
N ILE A 129 -4.81 -10.02 4.97
CA ILE A 129 -5.36 -8.70 4.62
C ILE A 129 -6.64 -8.81 3.79
N TYR A 130 -6.72 -9.80 2.89
CA TYR A 130 -7.90 -10.06 2.07
C TYR A 130 -9.03 -10.64 2.91
N GLU A 131 -8.71 -11.56 3.81
CA GLU A 131 -9.70 -12.18 4.70
C GLU A 131 -10.30 -11.19 5.71
N VAL A 132 -9.45 -10.41 6.38
CA VAL A 132 -9.88 -9.43 7.41
C VAL A 132 -10.75 -8.35 6.79
N PHE A 133 -10.38 -7.83 5.61
CA PHE A 133 -11.12 -6.76 4.96
C PHE A 133 -12.15 -7.25 3.94
N ASN A 134 -12.39 -8.57 3.87
CA ASN A 134 -13.33 -9.19 2.93
C ASN A 134 -13.12 -8.73 1.47
N LEU A 135 -11.86 -8.71 1.04
CA LEU A 135 -11.43 -8.37 -0.31
C LEU A 135 -11.20 -9.65 -1.11
N GLU A 136 -11.60 -9.64 -2.38
CA GLU A 136 -11.21 -10.69 -3.31
C GLU A 136 -9.75 -10.50 -3.76
N LYS A 137 -8.99 -11.59 -3.85
CA LYS A 137 -7.59 -11.53 -4.31
C LYS A 137 -7.51 -11.43 -5.84
N THR A 138 -7.79 -10.24 -6.36
CA THR A 138 -7.62 -9.90 -7.78
C THR A 138 -6.38 -9.03 -7.99
N PHE A 139 -5.90 -8.91 -9.24
CA PHE A 139 -4.81 -7.98 -9.58
C PHE A 139 -5.13 -6.55 -9.15
N LYS A 140 -6.36 -6.10 -9.41
CA LYS A 140 -6.87 -4.78 -9.02
C LYS A 140 -6.74 -4.56 -7.51
N MET A 141 -7.28 -5.47 -6.71
CA MET A 141 -7.24 -5.34 -5.25
C MET A 141 -5.81 -5.37 -4.72
N THR A 142 -4.97 -6.26 -5.26
CA THR A 142 -3.55 -6.33 -4.92
C THR A 142 -2.84 -5.01 -5.24
N PHE A 143 -3.07 -4.44 -6.43
CA PHE A 143 -2.50 -3.16 -6.83
C PHE A 143 -2.97 -2.02 -5.95
N SER A 144 -4.28 -1.93 -5.63
CA SER A 144 -4.81 -0.90 -4.73
C SER A 144 -4.19 -0.99 -3.32
N LEU A 145 -3.98 -2.21 -2.80
CA LEU A 145 -3.29 -2.41 -1.53
C LEU A 145 -1.80 -2.06 -1.60
N LEU A 146 -1.10 -2.35 -2.70
CA LEU A 146 0.28 -1.91 -2.92
C LEU A 146 0.36 -0.38 -2.91
N VAL A 147 -0.52 0.31 -3.66
CA VAL A 147 -0.58 1.78 -3.71
C VAL A 147 -0.81 2.36 -2.32
N LEU A 148 -1.75 1.80 -1.55
CA LEU A 148 -2.06 2.25 -0.18
C LEU A 148 -0.84 2.12 0.75
N HIS A 149 -0.14 0.98 0.74
CA HIS A 149 1.02 0.78 1.61
C HIS A 149 2.25 1.57 1.14
N MET A 150 2.43 1.72 -0.18
CA MET A 150 3.45 2.62 -0.72
C MET A 150 3.21 4.06 -0.30
N TRP A 151 1.96 4.54 -0.35
CA TRP A 151 1.60 5.86 0.13
C TRP A 151 1.95 6.08 1.59
N LEU A 152 1.59 5.14 2.49
CA LEU A 152 1.91 5.21 3.92
C LEU A 152 3.41 5.46 4.16
N ILE A 153 4.25 4.71 3.45
CA ILE A 153 5.71 4.82 3.58
C ILE A 153 6.24 6.10 2.95
N LEU A 154 5.83 6.42 1.72
CA LEU A 154 6.32 7.62 1.02
C LEU A 154 5.94 8.90 1.76
N ARG A 155 4.76 8.93 2.39
CA ARG A 155 4.32 10.02 3.26
C ARG A 155 5.28 10.21 4.43
N CYS A 156 5.59 9.14 5.17
CA CYS A 156 6.51 9.19 6.30
C CYS A 156 7.94 9.58 5.85
N LEU A 157 8.45 8.99 4.78
CA LEU A 157 9.78 9.32 4.25
C LEU A 157 9.87 10.79 3.79
N LYS A 158 8.81 11.37 3.25
CA LYS A 158 8.80 12.78 2.83
C LYS A 158 9.01 13.74 4.00
N GLU A 159 8.55 13.39 5.20
CA GLU A 159 8.72 14.19 6.43
C GLU A 159 10.20 14.24 6.87
N GLU A 160 11.02 13.28 6.43
CA GLU A 160 12.46 13.18 6.72
C GLU A 160 13.34 14.04 5.79
N GLY A 161 12.73 14.89 4.96
CA GLY A 161 13.40 15.87 4.11
C GLY A 161 14.09 15.24 2.89
N LYS A 162 15.20 15.86 2.46
CA LYS A 162 15.88 15.50 1.20
C LYS A 162 16.30 14.03 1.14
N ASP A 163 16.80 13.49 2.26
CA ASP A 163 17.28 12.11 2.32
C ASP A 163 16.13 11.11 2.20
N GLY A 164 14.97 11.42 2.80
CA GLY A 164 13.78 10.59 2.70
C GLY A 164 13.14 10.66 1.31
N VAL A 165 13.14 11.81 0.66
CA VAL A 165 12.73 11.95 -0.75
C VAL A 165 13.63 11.13 -1.69
N GLU A 166 14.95 11.18 -1.48
CA GLU A 166 15.90 10.36 -2.24
C GLU A 166 15.67 8.86 -2.04
N LEU A 167 15.45 8.42 -0.80
CA LEU A 167 15.11 7.03 -0.49
C LEU A 167 13.77 6.62 -1.11
N GLY A 168 12.77 7.50 -1.06
CA GLY A 168 11.45 7.30 -1.66
C GLY A 168 11.52 7.10 -3.18
N GLN A 169 12.46 7.76 -3.87
CA GLN A 169 12.69 7.56 -5.30
C GLN A 169 13.17 6.13 -5.60
N TYR A 170 14.17 5.63 -4.86
CA TYR A 170 14.63 4.25 -5.02
C TYR A 170 13.51 3.24 -4.69
N LEU A 171 12.71 3.52 -3.67
CA LEU A 171 11.56 2.70 -3.31
C LEU A 171 10.51 2.65 -4.43
N TYR A 172 10.19 3.80 -5.03
CA TYR A 172 9.26 3.88 -6.16
C TYR A 172 9.77 3.12 -7.39
N GLU A 173 11.06 3.21 -7.69
CA GLU A 173 11.66 2.46 -8.82
C GLU A 173 11.54 0.95 -8.64
N ILE A 174 11.81 0.45 -7.42
CA ILE A 174 11.64 -0.98 -7.08
C ILE A 174 10.17 -1.39 -7.19
N TYR A 175 9.25 -0.59 -6.65
CA TYR A 175 7.81 -0.81 -6.77
C TYR A 175 7.35 -0.85 -8.23
N ASN A 176 7.77 0.11 -9.05
CA ASN A 176 7.35 0.22 -10.44
C ASN A 176 7.84 -0.98 -11.27
N HIS A 177 9.04 -1.49 -10.97
CA HIS A 177 9.53 -2.71 -11.58
C HIS A 177 8.72 -3.95 -11.17
N ASP A 178 8.35 -4.09 -9.90
CA ASP A 178 7.48 -5.19 -9.45
C ASP A 178 6.09 -5.11 -10.10
N VAL A 179 5.49 -3.93 -10.19
CA VAL A 179 4.20 -3.73 -10.89
C VAL A 179 4.30 -4.13 -12.36
N GLU A 180 5.37 -3.73 -13.06
CA GLU A 180 5.62 -4.13 -14.44
C GLU A 180 5.67 -5.66 -14.59
N LEU A 181 6.38 -6.35 -13.69
CA LEU A 181 6.43 -7.82 -13.66
C LEU A 181 5.06 -8.44 -13.38
N ARG A 182 4.26 -7.86 -12.48
CA ARG A 182 2.90 -8.35 -12.18
C ARG A 182 1.95 -8.17 -13.37
N VAL A 183 2.03 -7.04 -14.08
CA VAL A 183 1.25 -6.80 -15.31
C VAL A 183 1.66 -7.76 -16.42
N SER A 184 2.96 -7.97 -16.60
CA SER A 184 3.48 -8.92 -17.58
C SER A 184 2.98 -10.35 -17.32
N LYS A 185 3.01 -10.78 -16.04
CA LYS A 185 2.47 -12.08 -15.61
C LYS A 185 0.95 -12.20 -15.80
N ALA A 186 0.21 -11.10 -15.71
CA ALA A 186 -1.23 -11.07 -15.98
C ALA A 186 -1.57 -11.16 -17.49
N GLY A 187 -0.58 -11.31 -18.36
CA GLY A 187 -0.77 -11.60 -19.79
C GLY A 187 -0.84 -10.38 -20.71
N VAL A 188 -0.58 -9.17 -20.20
CA VAL A 188 -0.84 -7.92 -20.94
C VAL A 188 0.42 -7.30 -21.57
N ASN A 189 1.27 -8.15 -22.17
CA ASN A 189 2.59 -7.75 -22.68
C ASN A 189 2.54 -6.78 -23.88
N LEU A 190 1.57 -6.94 -24.78
CA LEU A 190 1.48 -6.13 -26.01
C LEU A 190 1.13 -4.65 -25.74
N LEU A 191 0.52 -4.35 -24.59
CA LEU A 191 0.10 -3.01 -24.20
C LEU A 191 0.77 -2.53 -22.91
N LEU A 192 1.84 -3.19 -22.47
CA LEU A 192 2.49 -2.95 -21.18
C LEU A 192 2.80 -1.46 -20.94
N THR A 193 3.36 -0.76 -21.92
CA THR A 193 3.66 0.68 -21.81
C THR A 193 2.41 1.54 -21.56
N LYS A 194 1.30 1.22 -22.22
CA LYS A 194 0.02 1.93 -22.04
C LYS A 194 -0.54 1.65 -20.64
N TRP A 195 -0.41 0.42 -20.19
CA TRP A 195 -0.83 0.01 -18.86
C TRP A 195 -0.02 0.65 -17.74
N MET A 196 1.31 0.64 -17.85
CA MET A 196 2.17 1.24 -16.86
C MET A 196 1.91 2.73 -16.69
N LYS A 197 1.69 3.48 -17.78
CA LYS A 197 1.30 4.90 -17.71
C LYS A 197 -0.01 5.12 -16.97
N GLU A 198 -0.96 4.23 -17.18
CA GLU A 198 -2.28 4.34 -16.56
C GLU A 198 -2.25 3.94 -15.08
N LEU A 199 -1.52 2.87 -14.72
CA LEU A 199 -1.28 2.50 -13.32
C LEU A 199 -0.51 3.59 -12.58
N GLU A 200 0.47 4.23 -13.22
CA GLU A 200 1.18 5.39 -12.68
C GLU A 200 0.23 6.58 -12.40
N ARG A 201 -0.68 6.86 -13.34
CA ARG A 201 -1.71 7.90 -13.16
C ARG A 201 -2.63 7.59 -11.96
N ILE A 202 -3.06 6.33 -11.83
CA ILE A 202 -3.86 5.87 -10.68
C ILE A 202 -3.07 6.01 -9.39
N PHE A 203 -1.80 5.60 -9.38
CA PHE A 203 -0.93 5.70 -8.23
C PHE A 203 -0.86 7.15 -7.72
N TYR A 204 -0.50 8.13 -8.55
CA TYR A 204 -0.41 9.51 -8.10
C TYR A 204 -1.77 10.13 -7.73
N GLY A 205 -2.84 9.77 -8.45
CA GLY A 205 -4.19 10.20 -8.09
C GLY A 205 -4.60 9.72 -6.69
N ASN A 206 -4.19 8.50 -6.33
CA ASN A 206 -4.40 7.95 -4.99
C ASN A 206 -3.59 8.65 -3.92
N ILE A 207 -2.29 8.91 -4.17
CA ILE A 207 -1.43 9.65 -3.23
C ILE A 207 -2.08 10.99 -2.84
N VAL A 208 -2.52 11.77 -3.84
CA VAL A 208 -3.17 13.06 -3.61
C VAL A 208 -4.49 12.90 -2.85
N ALA A 209 -5.31 11.92 -3.23
CA ALA A 209 -6.60 11.69 -2.57
C ALA A 209 -6.44 11.26 -1.10
N TYR A 210 -5.48 10.38 -0.81
CA TYR A 210 -5.21 9.93 0.56
C TYR A 210 -4.60 11.04 1.42
N ASP A 211 -3.68 11.84 0.87
CA ASP A 211 -3.11 12.99 1.58
C ASP A 211 -4.19 14.03 1.91
N ALA A 212 -5.09 14.34 0.97
CA ALA A 212 -6.20 15.26 1.19
C ALA A 212 -7.18 14.75 2.26
N ALA A 213 -7.45 13.44 2.28
CA ALA A 213 -8.34 12.82 3.24
C ALA A 213 -7.80 12.78 4.69
N LEU A 214 -6.49 13.00 4.88
CA LEU A 214 -5.85 13.08 6.19
C LEU A 214 -5.60 14.50 6.68
N LEU A 215 -5.97 15.53 5.91
CA LEU A 215 -5.83 16.90 6.37
C LEU A 215 -6.72 17.17 7.60
N PRO A 216 -6.27 17.98 8.58
CA PRO A 216 -7.10 18.33 9.75
C PRO A 216 -8.45 18.95 9.37
N GLU A 217 -8.52 19.64 8.23
CA GLU A 217 -9.71 20.30 7.71
C GLU A 217 -10.62 19.36 6.89
N ALA A 218 -10.22 18.10 6.67
CA ALA A 218 -11.00 17.13 5.92
C ALA A 218 -12.28 16.73 6.67
N LYS A 219 -13.31 16.34 5.91
CA LYS A 219 -14.53 15.80 6.50
C LYS A 219 -14.25 14.47 7.18
N LYS A 220 -14.99 14.18 8.26
CA LYS A 220 -14.79 12.98 9.09
C LYS A 220 -14.89 11.66 8.30
N ASP A 221 -15.66 11.64 7.21
CA ASP A 221 -15.89 10.50 6.35
C ASP A 221 -14.99 10.48 5.09
N GLU A 222 -14.15 11.50 4.86
CA GLU A 222 -13.38 11.66 3.63
C GLU A 222 -12.44 10.46 3.37
N LEU A 223 -11.70 10.00 4.39
CA LEU A 223 -10.83 8.82 4.26
C LEU A 223 -11.63 7.56 3.92
N THR A 224 -12.81 7.41 4.52
CA THR A 224 -13.71 6.27 4.25
C THR A 224 -14.21 6.32 2.81
N ASN A 225 -14.56 7.49 2.30
CA ASN A 225 -15.01 7.69 0.92
C ASN A 225 -13.89 7.43 -0.10
N VAL A 226 -12.67 7.91 0.18
CA VAL A 226 -11.50 7.68 -0.68
C VAL A 226 -11.10 6.20 -0.67
N LEU A 227 -11.08 5.52 0.48
CA LEU A 227 -10.81 4.09 0.56
C LEU A 227 -11.88 3.26 -0.15
N TRP A 228 -13.16 3.65 -0.04
CA TRP A 228 -14.25 3.01 -0.78
C TRP A 228 -13.98 3.04 -2.28
N ARG A 229 -13.72 4.23 -2.83
CA ARG A 229 -13.50 4.42 -4.27
C ARG A 229 -12.29 3.65 -4.79
N ASN A 230 -11.23 3.58 -3.99
CA ASN A 230 -9.94 3.07 -4.45
C ASN A 230 -9.68 1.59 -4.14
N VAL A 231 -10.27 1.06 -3.07
CA VAL A 231 -10.00 -0.31 -2.58
C VAL A 231 -11.24 -1.20 -2.65
N PHE A 232 -12.43 -0.71 -2.34
CA PHE A 232 -13.61 -1.57 -2.17
C PHE A 232 -14.59 -1.55 -3.34
N SER A 233 -14.58 -0.49 -4.16
CA SER A 233 -15.57 -0.34 -5.22
C SER A 233 -15.08 -0.94 -6.54
N ASP A 234 -15.88 -1.82 -7.14
CA ASP A 234 -15.51 -2.36 -8.44
C ASP A 234 -15.74 -1.32 -9.56
N ASP A 235 -16.83 -0.56 -9.43
CA ASP A 235 -17.28 0.44 -10.40
C ASP A 235 -17.36 1.87 -9.84
N GLY A 236 -16.96 2.14 -8.60
CA GLY A 236 -17.21 3.45 -7.99
C GLY A 236 -18.71 3.77 -7.78
N ALA A 237 -19.58 2.76 -7.81
CA ALA A 237 -21.02 2.92 -7.61
C ALA A 237 -21.34 3.31 -6.15
N SER A 238 -22.42 4.08 -5.96
CA SER A 238 -23.03 4.33 -4.66
C SER A 238 -23.63 3.04 -4.08
N LYS A 239 -23.76 2.99 -2.75
CA LYS A 239 -24.24 1.82 -2.00
C LYS A 239 -25.55 1.28 -2.61
N PRO A 240 -25.67 -0.03 -2.94
CA PRO A 240 -26.89 -0.56 -3.53
C PRO A 240 -27.87 -1.10 -2.46
N ASP A 241 -29.18 -1.12 -2.78
CA ASP A 241 -30.31 -0.96 -1.83
C ASP A 241 -31.09 -2.26 -1.48
N ASP A 242 -30.60 -3.45 -1.81
CA ASP A 242 -31.38 -4.70 -1.67
C ASP A 242 -31.21 -5.41 -0.30
N ALA A 243 -32.12 -6.28 0.14
CA ALA A 243 -32.11 -6.83 1.51
C ALA A 243 -30.94 -7.81 1.81
N ALA A 244 -30.59 -8.69 0.87
CA ALA A 244 -29.37 -9.51 0.93
C ALA A 244 -28.12 -8.64 0.72
N LEU A 245 -28.26 -7.57 -0.08
CA LEU A 245 -27.27 -6.52 -0.15
C LEU A 245 -27.10 -5.83 1.20
N ARG A 246 -28.13 -5.60 2.02
CA ARG A 246 -27.97 -4.90 3.31
C ARG A 246 -27.01 -5.63 4.25
N ALA A 247 -27.03 -6.97 4.30
CA ALA A 247 -26.10 -7.75 5.11
C ALA A 247 -24.68 -7.75 4.51
N ALA A 248 -24.55 -7.93 3.20
CA ALA A 248 -23.26 -7.81 2.50
C ALA A 248 -22.67 -6.40 2.62
N GLN A 249 -23.51 -5.38 2.50
CA GLN A 249 -23.23 -3.96 2.60
C GLN A 249 -22.86 -3.57 4.03
N LEU A 250 -23.52 -4.14 5.04
CA LEU A 250 -23.17 -3.96 6.44
C LEU A 250 -21.77 -4.51 6.71
N ASN A 251 -21.50 -5.75 6.30
CA ASN A 251 -20.18 -6.36 6.41
C ASN A 251 -19.10 -5.53 5.70
N LEU A 252 -19.39 -5.04 4.49
CA LEU A 252 -18.48 -4.21 3.70
C LEU A 252 -18.24 -2.84 4.35
N CYS A 253 -19.29 -2.23 4.93
CA CYS A 253 -19.16 -0.99 5.70
C CYS A 253 -18.28 -1.20 6.94
N THR A 254 -18.45 -2.31 7.66
CA THR A 254 -17.60 -2.65 8.81
C THR A 254 -16.15 -2.89 8.39
N CYS A 255 -15.91 -3.59 7.27
CA CYS A 255 -14.57 -3.80 6.71
C CYS A 255 -13.91 -2.47 6.30
N LEU A 256 -14.67 -1.58 5.66
CA LEU A 256 -14.19 -0.25 5.27
C LEU A 256 -13.83 0.60 6.49
N GLN A 257 -14.67 0.60 7.53
CA GLN A 257 -14.38 1.29 8.79
C GLN A 257 -13.18 0.68 9.52
N ALA A 258 -13.00 -0.65 9.47
CA ALA A 258 -11.82 -1.31 9.99
C ALA A 258 -10.56 -0.91 9.22
N MET A 259 -10.63 -0.81 7.88
CA MET A 259 -9.50 -0.37 7.06
C MET A 259 -9.16 1.10 7.31
N ALA A 260 -10.14 1.99 7.45
CA ALA A 260 -9.90 3.39 7.81
C ALA A 260 -9.18 3.49 9.17
N ARG A 261 -9.59 2.69 10.16
CA ARG A 261 -8.89 2.60 11.45
C ARG A 261 -7.48 2.04 11.33
N TYR A 262 -7.29 0.99 10.53
CA TYR A 262 -5.97 0.45 10.21
C TYR A 262 -5.07 1.54 9.61
N VAL A 263 -5.54 2.26 8.60
CA VAL A 263 -4.79 3.35 7.93
C VAL A 263 -4.42 4.46 8.93
N HIS A 264 -5.37 4.96 9.72
CA HIS A 264 -5.06 5.98 10.73
C HIS A 264 -4.04 5.49 11.77
N ARG A 265 -4.17 4.23 12.19
CA ARG A 265 -3.22 3.61 13.10
C ARG A 265 -1.83 3.52 12.46
N GLU A 266 -1.72 3.00 11.24
CA GLU A 266 -0.45 2.88 10.52
C GLU A 266 0.24 4.24 10.35
N VAL A 267 -0.50 5.28 9.96
CA VAL A 267 0.05 6.64 9.84
C VAL A 267 0.63 7.11 11.17
N SER A 268 -0.13 6.93 12.25
CA SER A 268 0.30 7.32 13.60
C SER A 268 1.51 6.51 14.06
N CYS A 269 1.48 5.19 13.85
CA CYS A 269 2.55 4.28 14.21
C CYS A 269 3.85 4.53 13.43
N LEU A 270 3.76 4.80 12.13
CA LEU A 270 4.90 5.17 11.27
C LEU A 270 5.51 6.50 11.72
N SER A 271 4.70 7.50 12.08
CA SER A 271 5.21 8.78 12.62
C SER A 271 5.93 8.64 13.97
N LEU A 272 5.63 7.58 14.73
CA LEU A 272 6.30 7.24 15.99
C LEU A 272 7.51 6.31 15.78
N THR A 273 7.73 5.84 14.56
CA THR A 273 8.85 4.95 14.23
C THR A 273 10.09 5.78 13.97
N ASP A 274 11.21 5.38 14.55
CA ASP A 274 12.44 6.16 14.44
C ASP A 274 12.99 6.16 13.01
N LYS A 275 13.71 7.23 12.68
CA LYS A 275 14.30 7.44 11.35
C LYS A 275 15.19 6.28 10.92
N GLU A 276 15.97 5.69 11.83
CA GLU A 276 16.89 4.60 11.49
C GLU A 276 16.12 3.34 11.07
N ALA A 277 15.07 2.97 11.80
CA ALA A 277 14.17 1.87 11.47
C ALA A 277 13.47 2.12 10.13
N MET A 278 12.98 3.35 9.89
CA MET A 278 12.34 3.74 8.63
C MET A 278 13.30 3.63 7.44
N PHE A 279 14.54 4.13 7.58
CA PHE A 279 15.53 4.16 6.49
C PHE A 279 16.12 2.78 6.19
N SER A 280 16.28 1.94 7.21
CA SER A 280 16.78 0.58 7.05
C SER A 280 15.69 -0.42 6.65
N GLY A 281 14.41 -0.06 6.78
CA GLY A 281 13.28 -0.97 6.60
C GLY A 281 13.11 -1.98 7.74
N ASN A 282 13.70 -1.69 8.91
CA ASN A 282 13.58 -2.49 10.13
C ASN A 282 12.30 -2.14 10.91
N PHE A 283 11.17 -2.24 10.22
CA PHE A 283 9.83 -2.10 10.79
C PHE A 283 8.91 -3.17 10.18
N MET A 284 7.74 -3.37 10.80
CA MET A 284 6.67 -4.20 10.24
C MET A 284 5.32 -3.48 10.40
N PHE A 285 4.49 -3.52 9.36
CA PHE A 285 3.09 -3.09 9.46
C PHE A 285 2.36 -3.89 10.55
N THR A 286 1.25 -3.35 11.08
CA THR A 286 0.44 -4.08 12.06
C THR A 286 0.03 -5.43 11.50
N SER A 287 0.33 -6.50 12.25
CA SER A 287 -0.06 -7.84 11.84
C SER A 287 -1.59 -7.98 11.80
N LEU A 288 -2.09 -8.55 10.71
CA LEU A 288 -3.50 -8.87 10.50
C LEU A 288 -3.79 -10.36 10.72
N GLU A 289 -2.75 -11.15 11.02
CA GLU A 289 -2.90 -12.56 11.34
C GLU A 289 -3.63 -12.70 12.68
N LYS A 290 -4.51 -13.69 12.77
CA LYS A 290 -5.11 -14.07 14.05
C LYS A 290 -3.98 -14.55 14.94
N THR A 291 -3.57 -13.72 15.89
CA THR A 291 -2.88 -14.23 17.05
C THR A 291 -3.87 -15.13 17.76
N SER A 292 -3.66 -16.44 17.67
CA SER A 292 -4.30 -17.39 18.57
C SER A 292 -3.82 -17.05 19.98
N SER A 293 -4.48 -16.10 20.63
CA SER A 293 -4.26 -15.82 22.04
C SER A 293 -4.81 -16.99 22.85
N ASP A 294 -3.96 -17.97 23.15
CA ASP A 294 -3.74 -18.56 24.48
C ASP A 294 -3.15 -19.97 24.35
N SER A 295 -1.83 -20.06 24.39
CA SER A 295 -1.18 -21.30 24.83
C SER A 295 0.19 -21.06 25.48
N THR A 296 0.38 -19.96 26.22
CA THR A 296 1.50 -19.88 27.20
C THR A 296 1.25 -18.83 28.28
N ARG A 297 0.24 -19.06 29.12
CA ARG A 297 0.26 -18.64 30.52
C ARG A 297 -0.21 -19.80 31.38
N ARG A 298 0.71 -20.69 31.71
CA ARG A 298 0.78 -21.41 32.99
C ARG A 298 2.24 -21.61 33.33
#